data_AF-A0A943E1U7-F1
#
_entry.id   AF-A0A943E1U7-F1
#
_cell.length_a   1.000
_cell.length_b   1.000
_cell.length_c   1.000
_cell.angle_alpha   90.00
_cell.angle_beta   90.00
_cell.angle_gamma   90.00
#
_symmetry.space_group_name_H-M   'P 1'
#
loop_
_entity.id
_entity.type
_entity.pdbx_description
1 polymer ?
#
loop_
_entity_poly.entity_id
_entity_poly.type
_entity_poly.pdbx_seq_one_letter_code
_entity_poly.pdbx_strand_id
1 'polypeptide(L)'
;MRGSYKVIIQNNRVQFKLTINRNLTIIQGNSATGKTTLLDMVAAHEELGAQSGVTVSCKVPCKTISGTYWRRDLQEISSSIVFIDEGNTFVRSREFAHEAKRSSNYYVIVARESLRQLPYSVDEIYGLKNTNRTTTKYPVYSRVYTSTYRIYGDTDFRGERPELVIVEDTNSGYEFFSLLCKKSSIKCISAGGKSNICNCIMDAPENDILVIADGAAFGPEIAEAAALLRRKNIKLFLPESFEWLVLKSGLFNSKHIKDMLLNPAEHIESSKFFSWEKFFTAELIECSRDTRFRYDKSCLNEEYLNPTALAALEDTLPDLGITSH
;
A
#
# COMPACT_ATOMS: atom_id res chain seq x y z
N MET A 1 8.31 -13.64 -5.06
CA MET A 1 7.99 -14.13 -3.71
C MET A 1 6.50 -13.99 -3.46
N ARG A 2 5.96 -14.83 -2.57
CA ARG A 2 4.60 -14.79 -2.04
C ARG A 2 4.65 -14.84 -0.51
N GLY A 3 3.71 -14.21 0.17
CA GLY A 3 3.49 -14.33 1.60
C GLY A 3 4.00 -13.18 2.45
N SER A 4 3.75 -13.30 3.76
CA SER A 4 4.19 -12.32 4.77
C SER A 4 5.46 -12.78 5.51
N TYR A 5 6.44 -11.87 5.61
CA TYR A 5 7.76 -12.16 6.18
C TYR A 5 8.01 -11.36 7.45
N LYS A 6 8.17 -12.06 8.57
CA LYS A 6 8.64 -11.45 9.82
C LYS A 6 10.16 -11.33 9.79
N VAL A 7 10.66 -10.11 9.95
CA VAL A 7 12.09 -9.80 9.99
C VAL A 7 12.43 -9.32 11.39
N ILE A 8 13.41 -9.98 12.02
CA ILE A 8 13.96 -9.57 13.32
C ILE A 8 15.44 -9.30 13.13
N ILE A 9 15.87 -8.06 13.35
CA ILE A 9 17.26 -7.62 13.22
C ILE A 9 17.72 -7.11 14.57
N GLN A 10 18.77 -7.68 15.15
CA GLN A 10 19.07 -7.42 16.55
C GLN A 10 20.55 -7.55 16.91
N ASN A 11 21.02 -6.74 17.86
CA ASN A 11 22.34 -6.84 18.50
C ASN A 11 22.19 -6.57 20.01
N ASN A 12 23.30 -6.46 20.75
CA ASN A 12 23.26 -6.26 22.20
C ASN A 12 22.55 -4.96 22.66
N ARG A 13 22.36 -3.98 21.77
CA ARG A 13 21.80 -2.66 22.10
C ARG A 13 20.37 -2.45 21.60
N VAL A 14 20.06 -2.97 20.41
CA VAL A 14 18.79 -2.70 19.72
C VAL A 14 18.21 -3.96 19.09
N GLN A 15 16.89 -4.01 19.00
CA GLN A 15 16.14 -5.01 18.25
C GLN A 15 15.06 -4.33 17.42
N PHE A 16 15.08 -4.58 16.11
CA PHE A 16 14.03 -4.22 15.17
C PHE A 16 13.14 -5.43 14.90
N LYS A 17 11.83 -5.20 14.88
CA LYS A 17 10.84 -6.20 14.44
C LYS A 17 9.92 -5.60 13.40
N LEU A 18 9.97 -6.16 12.20
CA LEU A 18 9.21 -5.73 11.03
C LEU A 18 8.38 -6.91 10.51
N THR A 19 7.22 -6.62 9.92
CA THR A 19 6.46 -7.60 9.14
C THR A 19 6.25 -7.02 7.75
N ILE A 20 6.77 -7.70 6.74
CA ILE A 20 6.73 -7.26 5.34
C ILE A 20 5.67 -8.11 4.64
N ASN A 21 4.60 -7.48 4.14
CA ASN A 21 3.46 -8.19 3.54
C ASN A 21 3.43 -8.13 2.02
N ARG A 22 4.13 -7.14 1.43
CA ARG A 22 4.10 -6.87 -0.01
C ARG A 22 5.51 -6.61 -0.54
N ASN A 23 5.59 -6.55 -1.86
CA ASN A 23 6.82 -6.29 -2.60
C ASN A 23 7.45 -4.92 -2.31
N LEU A 24 6.68 -3.91 -1.91
CA LEU A 24 7.18 -2.57 -1.61
C LEU A 24 6.73 -2.15 -0.22
N THR A 25 7.69 -1.90 0.66
CA THR A 25 7.48 -1.34 2.00
C THR A 25 8.36 -0.10 2.16
N ILE A 26 7.74 1.02 2.52
CA ILE A 26 8.43 2.30 2.71
C ILE A 26 8.55 2.59 4.21
N ILE A 27 9.76 2.86 4.67
CA ILE A 27 10.01 3.35 6.03
C ILE A 27 10.31 4.84 5.96
N GLN A 28 9.40 5.66 6.49
CA GLN A 28 9.54 7.10 6.59
C GLN A 28 9.74 7.54 8.05
N GLY A 29 10.09 8.81 8.25
CA GLY A 29 10.06 9.46 9.56
C GLY A 29 11.25 10.37 9.80
N ASN A 30 11.16 11.18 10.85
CA ASN A 30 12.16 12.18 11.20
C ASN A 30 13.54 11.57 11.51
N SER A 31 14.59 12.39 11.44
CA SER A 31 15.96 11.99 11.80
C SER A 31 16.04 11.33 13.19
N ALA A 32 17.02 10.44 13.38
CA ALA A 32 17.33 9.78 14.66
C ALA A 32 16.34 8.72 15.20
N THR A 33 15.44 8.17 14.36
CA THR A 33 14.55 7.05 14.77
C THR A 33 15.17 5.65 14.64
N GLY A 34 16.45 5.55 14.24
CA GLY A 34 17.16 4.27 14.08
C GLY A 34 17.06 3.63 12.68
N LYS A 35 16.60 4.37 11.66
CA LYS A 35 16.51 3.88 10.26
C LYS A 35 17.88 3.53 9.67
N THR A 36 18.86 4.41 9.82
CA THR A 36 20.25 4.13 9.38
C THR A 36 20.81 2.93 10.14
N THR A 37 20.60 2.87 11.46
CA THR A 37 21.02 1.74 12.30
C THR A 37 20.40 0.42 11.84
N LEU A 38 19.13 0.41 11.42
CA LEU A 38 18.49 -0.78 10.85
C LEU A 38 19.26 -1.27 9.62
N LEU A 39 19.59 -0.39 8.69
CA LEU A 39 20.28 -0.74 7.44
C LEU A 39 21.73 -1.14 7.68
N ASP A 40 22.46 -0.39 8.51
CA ASP A 40 23.84 -0.71 8.89
C ASP A 40 23.95 -2.10 9.52
N MET A 41 22.96 -2.49 10.33
CA MET A 41 22.90 -3.80 10.95
C MET A 41 22.66 -4.92 9.93
N VAL A 42 21.79 -4.71 8.93
CA VAL A 42 21.60 -5.70 7.86
C VAL A 42 22.87 -5.82 7.02
N ALA A 43 23.48 -4.70 6.62
CA ALA A 43 24.71 -4.67 5.84
C ALA A 43 25.87 -5.37 6.58
N ALA A 44 26.07 -5.07 7.87
CA ALA A 44 27.11 -5.69 8.67
C ALA A 44 26.92 -7.21 8.81
N HIS A 45 25.67 -7.67 8.97
CA HIS A 45 25.37 -9.10 9.01
C HIS A 45 25.57 -9.78 7.65
N GLU A 46 25.28 -9.08 6.54
CA GLU A 46 25.53 -9.60 5.21
C GLU A 46 27.02 -9.78 4.92
N GLU A 47 27.86 -8.83 5.34
CA GLU A 47 29.30 -8.86 5.08
C GLU A 47 30.06 -9.82 6.01
N LEU A 48 29.77 -9.77 7.32
CA LEU A 48 30.55 -10.45 8.35
C LEU A 48 29.81 -11.61 9.03
N GLY A 49 28.53 -11.83 8.70
CA GLY A 49 27.70 -12.85 9.34
C GLY A 49 27.63 -12.67 10.85
N ALA A 50 27.89 -13.76 11.58
CA ALA A 50 27.88 -13.76 13.05
C ALA A 50 28.99 -12.89 13.67
N GLN A 51 30.08 -12.61 12.95
CA GLN A 51 31.20 -11.80 13.46
C GLN A 51 30.83 -10.33 13.62
N SER A 52 29.79 -9.85 12.93
CA SER A 52 29.24 -8.50 13.09
C SER A 52 28.66 -8.21 14.48
N GLY A 53 28.35 -9.25 15.27
CA GLY A 53 27.56 -9.13 16.49
C GLY A 53 26.08 -8.80 16.25
N VAL A 54 25.62 -8.89 15.00
CA VAL A 54 24.23 -8.72 14.58
C VAL A 54 23.63 -10.07 14.20
N THR A 55 22.39 -10.31 14.60
CA THR A 55 21.57 -11.44 14.17
C THR A 55 20.41 -10.93 13.32
N VAL A 56 20.28 -11.48 12.11
CA VAL A 56 19.11 -11.26 11.24
C VAL A 56 18.34 -12.58 11.13
N SER A 57 17.09 -12.57 11.57
CA SER A 57 16.19 -13.72 11.52
C SER A 57 15.02 -13.42 10.59
N CYS A 58 14.98 -14.12 9.46
CA CYS A 58 13.88 -14.12 8.51
C CYS A 58 13.81 -15.48 7.79
N LYS A 59 12.66 -15.82 7.21
CA LYS A 59 12.49 -17.05 6.40
C LYS A 59 13.20 -16.97 5.04
N VAL A 60 13.54 -15.77 4.60
CA VAL A 60 14.20 -15.48 3.32
C VAL A 60 15.44 -14.63 3.56
N PRO A 61 16.43 -14.64 2.64
CA PRO A 61 17.62 -13.81 2.79
C PRO A 61 17.26 -12.32 2.89
N CYS A 62 17.94 -11.60 3.76
CA CYS A 62 17.90 -10.15 3.83
C CYS A 62 19.20 -9.60 3.25
N LYS A 63 19.07 -8.68 2.29
CA LYS A 63 20.17 -8.17 1.46
C LYS A 63 20.15 -6.66 1.46
N THR A 64 21.30 -6.03 1.34
CA THR A 64 21.42 -4.58 1.15
C THR A 64 21.93 -4.28 -0.25
N ILE A 65 21.45 -3.19 -0.85
CA ILE A 65 21.96 -2.70 -2.12
C ILE A 65 22.29 -1.22 -1.98
N SER A 66 23.47 -0.84 -2.47
CA SER A 66 23.92 0.55 -2.49
C SER A 66 24.91 0.80 -3.62
N GLY A 67 25.18 2.08 -3.91
CA GLY A 67 26.25 2.48 -4.83
C GLY A 67 25.90 2.38 -6.32
N THR A 68 26.92 2.46 -7.18
CA THR A 68 26.78 2.61 -8.63
C THR A 68 26.49 1.31 -9.37
N TYR A 69 26.85 0.16 -8.79
CA TYR A 69 26.66 -1.17 -9.39
C TYR A 69 25.35 -1.85 -9.00
N TRP A 70 24.44 -1.13 -8.35
CA TRP A 70 23.17 -1.62 -7.82
C TRP A 70 22.37 -2.49 -8.80
N ARG A 71 22.44 -2.19 -10.11
CA ARG A 71 21.70 -2.93 -11.13
C ARG A 71 22.22 -4.35 -11.29
N ARG A 72 23.54 -4.53 -11.36
CA ARG A 72 24.16 -5.85 -11.46
C ARG A 72 23.86 -6.65 -10.21
N ASP A 73 24.04 -6.03 -9.04
CA ASP A 73 23.83 -6.67 -7.76
C ASP A 73 22.36 -7.11 -7.60
N LEU A 74 21.41 -6.27 -8.04
CA LEU A 74 19.99 -6.60 -8.01
C LEU A 74 19.62 -7.78 -8.94
N GLN A 75 20.31 -7.94 -10.07
CA GLN A 75 20.07 -9.05 -11.00
C GLN A 75 20.50 -10.41 -10.43
N GLU A 76 21.47 -10.41 -9.53
CA GLU A 76 21.94 -11.63 -8.84
C GLU A 76 21.07 -11.97 -7.62
N ILE A 77 20.34 -10.99 -7.08
CA ILE A 77 19.49 -11.17 -5.91
C ILE A 77 18.10 -11.66 -6.35
N SER A 78 17.70 -12.81 -5.83
CA SER A 78 16.36 -13.37 -6.03
C SER A 78 15.76 -13.86 -4.72
N SER A 79 14.42 -13.88 -4.66
CA SER A 79 13.64 -14.36 -3.52
C SER A 79 14.12 -13.84 -2.15
N SER A 80 14.51 -12.56 -2.09
CA SER A 80 15.08 -11.92 -0.91
C SER A 80 14.33 -10.65 -0.52
N ILE A 81 14.52 -10.20 0.72
CA ILE A 81 14.12 -8.86 1.17
C ILE A 81 15.32 -7.93 1.01
N VAL A 82 15.19 -6.96 0.10
CA VAL A 82 16.22 -5.99 -0.24
C VAL A 82 15.98 -4.69 0.51
N PHE A 83 16.92 -4.35 1.38
CA PHE A 83 16.94 -3.13 2.17
C PHE A 83 17.73 -2.05 1.43
N ILE A 84 17.14 -0.86 1.28
CA ILE A 84 17.76 0.25 0.54
C ILE A 84 17.70 1.54 1.36
N ASP A 85 18.84 2.22 1.45
CA ASP A 85 18.96 3.49 2.16
C ASP A 85 18.52 4.70 1.34
N GLU A 86 18.10 5.76 2.05
CA GLU A 86 17.68 7.04 1.47
C GLU A 86 18.78 7.75 0.69
N GLY A 87 20.06 7.49 1.01
CA GLY A 87 21.22 8.07 0.32
C GLY A 87 21.38 7.59 -1.13
N ASN A 88 20.66 6.54 -1.54
CA ASN A 88 20.76 5.97 -2.88
C ASN A 88 19.87 6.71 -3.87
N THR A 89 20.47 7.62 -4.64
CA THR A 89 19.76 8.41 -5.67
C THR A 89 19.09 7.54 -6.74
N PHE A 90 19.63 6.35 -7.02
CA PHE A 90 19.07 5.43 -8.01
C PHE A 90 17.65 4.98 -7.68
N VAL A 91 17.24 4.98 -6.41
CA VAL A 91 15.91 4.53 -5.99
C VAL A 91 14.81 5.36 -6.68
N ARG A 92 15.11 6.63 -6.97
CA ARG A 92 14.22 7.59 -7.64
C ARG A 92 14.15 7.43 -9.17
N SER A 93 14.99 6.57 -9.73
CA SER A 93 15.09 6.38 -11.18
C SER A 93 13.98 5.47 -11.71
N ARG A 94 13.59 5.68 -12.97
CA ARG A 94 12.62 4.78 -13.65
C ARG A 94 13.24 3.40 -13.90
N GLU A 95 14.56 3.37 -14.03
CA GLU A 95 15.37 2.18 -14.18
C GLU A 95 15.24 1.27 -12.97
N PHE A 96 15.31 1.82 -11.74
CA PHE A 96 15.08 1.03 -10.53
C PHE A 96 13.67 0.45 -10.49
N ALA A 97 12.65 1.26 -10.77
CA ALA A 97 11.27 0.79 -10.83
C ALA A 97 11.07 -0.35 -11.85
N HIS A 98 11.75 -0.26 -12.99
CA HIS A 98 11.72 -1.28 -14.04
C HIS A 98 12.37 -2.59 -13.62
N GLU A 99 13.56 -2.54 -13.01
CA GLU A 99 14.24 -3.73 -12.49
C GLU A 99 13.48 -4.34 -11.31
N ALA A 100 12.98 -3.51 -10.38
CA ALA A 100 12.21 -3.95 -9.23
C ALA A 100 10.94 -4.71 -9.64
N LYS A 101 10.25 -4.21 -10.66
CA LYS A 101 9.06 -4.84 -11.26
C LYS A 101 9.33 -6.21 -11.86
N ARG A 102 10.55 -6.50 -12.27
CA ARG A 102 10.96 -7.77 -12.90
C ARG A 102 11.66 -8.71 -11.93
N SER A 103 11.82 -8.30 -10.68
CA SER A 103 12.45 -9.11 -9.65
C SER A 103 11.44 -10.00 -8.93
N SER A 104 11.94 -11.04 -8.27
CA SER A 104 11.15 -11.84 -7.32
C SER A 104 11.21 -11.29 -5.89
N ASN A 105 11.86 -10.15 -5.67
CA ASN A 105 12.24 -9.64 -4.36
C ASN A 105 11.14 -8.79 -3.72
N TYR A 106 11.23 -8.65 -2.40
CA TYR A 106 10.53 -7.62 -1.63
C TYR A 106 11.52 -6.50 -1.30
N TYR A 107 11.06 -5.26 -1.22
CA TYR A 107 11.88 -4.09 -1.00
C TYR A 107 11.45 -3.35 0.25
N VAL A 108 12.41 -3.10 1.14
CA VAL A 108 12.25 -2.21 2.29
C VAL A 108 13.09 -0.97 2.02
N ILE A 109 12.43 0.14 1.69
CA ILE A 109 13.09 1.36 1.24
C ILE A 109 12.94 2.42 2.32
N VAL A 110 14.07 2.91 2.82
CA VAL A 110 14.08 4.11 3.66
C VAL A 110 14.04 5.33 2.76
N ALA A 111 13.03 6.17 2.89
CA ALA A 111 12.89 7.37 2.08
C ALA A 111 12.23 8.51 2.86
N ARG A 112 12.72 9.75 2.67
CA ARG A 112 12.09 10.97 3.21
C ARG A 112 11.00 11.52 2.31
N GLU A 113 11.17 11.35 1.01
CA GLU A 113 10.31 11.91 -0.03
C GLU A 113 9.54 10.80 -0.74
N SER A 114 8.46 11.18 -1.42
CA SER A 114 7.64 10.27 -2.22
C SER A 114 8.42 9.68 -3.40
N LEU A 115 8.20 8.39 -3.64
CA LEU A 115 8.78 7.63 -4.75
C LEU A 115 7.73 7.39 -5.84
N ARG A 116 7.36 8.44 -6.59
CA ARG A 116 6.26 8.45 -7.59
C ARG A 116 6.39 7.40 -8.71
N GLN A 117 7.60 6.93 -8.97
CA GLN A 117 7.89 5.87 -9.93
C GLN A 117 7.52 4.46 -9.44
N LEU A 118 7.23 4.28 -8.14
CA LEU A 118 6.87 3.02 -7.52
C LEU A 118 5.41 3.02 -7.06
N PRO A 119 4.59 2.01 -7.42
CA PRO A 119 3.20 1.91 -7.00
C PRO A 119 3.11 1.19 -5.64
N TYR A 120 3.57 1.84 -4.57
CA TYR A 120 3.44 1.29 -3.22
C TYR A 120 2.10 1.66 -2.58
N SER A 121 1.62 0.79 -1.69
CA SER A 121 0.35 0.99 -0.99
C SER A 121 0.49 2.00 0.14
N VAL A 122 -0.60 2.72 0.44
CA VAL A 122 -0.69 3.58 1.63
C VAL A 122 -0.50 2.80 2.94
N ASP A 123 -0.87 1.52 2.95
CA ASP A 123 -0.76 0.65 4.11
C ASP A 123 0.66 0.15 4.35
N GLU A 124 1.51 0.26 3.33
CA GLU A 124 2.90 -0.19 3.37
C GLU A 124 3.88 0.97 3.68
N ILE A 125 3.38 2.05 4.27
CA ILE A 125 4.17 3.21 4.70
C ILE A 125 4.24 3.24 6.22
N TYR A 126 5.45 3.02 6.76
CA TYR A 126 5.66 2.86 8.18
C TYR A 126 6.64 3.87 8.77
N GLY A 127 6.39 4.22 10.03
CA GLY A 127 7.36 4.89 10.89
C GLY A 127 8.02 3.88 11.84
N LEU A 128 9.21 4.21 12.34
CA LEU A 128 9.86 3.45 13.41
C LEU A 128 9.55 4.08 14.77
N LYS A 129 9.12 3.26 15.73
CA LYS A 129 8.88 3.66 17.12
C LYS A 129 9.73 2.84 18.06
N ASN A 130 10.52 3.52 18.88
CA ASN A 130 11.33 2.93 19.93
C ASN A 130 10.50 2.78 21.21
N THR A 131 10.67 1.65 21.88
CA THR A 131 10.08 1.37 23.19
C THR A 131 11.19 0.94 24.14
N ASN A 132 11.33 1.67 25.24
CA ASN A 132 12.22 1.32 26.33
C ASN A 132 11.42 0.47 27.32
N ARG A 133 11.20 -0.81 27.00
CA ARG A 133 10.68 -1.75 28.01
C ARG A 133 11.84 -2.19 28.89
N THR A 134 11.98 -1.59 30.07
CA THR A 134 12.79 -2.12 31.17
C THR A 134 12.07 -3.33 31.75
N THR A 135 12.43 -4.54 31.30
CA THR A 135 11.84 -5.79 31.82
C THR A 135 12.46 -6.24 33.14
N THR A 136 13.33 -5.45 33.78
CA THR A 136 14.05 -5.86 34.99
C THR A 136 14.13 -4.76 36.04
N LYS A 137 13.95 -5.15 37.30
CA LYS A 137 14.06 -4.35 38.55
C LYS A 137 15.50 -3.87 38.85
N TYR A 138 16.43 -3.99 37.90
CA TYR A 138 17.85 -3.68 38.03
C TYR A 138 18.33 -2.86 36.81
N PRO A 139 19.27 -1.92 36.98
CA PRO A 139 19.82 -1.09 35.91
C PRO A 139 20.82 -1.91 35.08
N VAL A 140 20.31 -2.87 34.32
CA VAL A 140 21.06 -3.59 33.28
C VAL A 140 20.69 -2.95 31.96
N TYR A 141 21.69 -2.63 31.13
CA TYR A 141 21.58 -2.05 29.79
C TYR A 141 20.27 -2.40 29.10
N SER A 142 19.29 -1.50 29.16
CA SER A 142 17.97 -1.76 28.60
C SER A 142 18.08 -1.75 27.08
N ARG A 143 17.83 -2.90 26.46
CA ARG A 143 17.80 -3.03 25.00
C ARG A 143 16.64 -2.19 24.45
N VAL A 144 16.91 -1.40 23.40
CA VAL A 144 15.87 -0.64 22.73
C VAL A 144 15.11 -1.56 21.78
N TYR A 145 13.79 -1.62 21.91
CA TYR A 145 12.92 -2.38 21.02
C TYR A 145 12.24 -1.44 20.05
N THR A 146 12.53 -1.61 18.76
CA THR A 146 11.98 -0.82 17.67
C THR A 146 10.97 -1.63 16.87
N SER A 147 9.79 -1.06 16.67
CA SER A 147 8.70 -1.64 15.88
C SER A 147 8.19 -0.64 14.86
N THR A 148 7.56 -1.13 13.80
CA THR A 148 6.86 -0.30 12.82
C THR A 148 5.46 0.07 13.26
N TYR A 149 5.00 1.24 12.84
CA TYR A 149 3.59 1.65 12.90
C TYR A 149 3.19 2.29 11.55
N ARG A 150 1.95 2.08 11.10
CA ARG A 150 1.42 2.71 9.87
C ARG A 150 1.36 4.22 10.08
N ILE A 151 1.92 4.99 9.15
CA ILE A 151 1.89 6.47 9.21
C ILE A 151 0.51 6.98 8.78
N TYR A 152 -0.04 6.36 7.75
CA TYR A 152 -1.37 6.64 7.24
C TYR A 152 -2.28 5.50 7.68
N GLY A 153 -3.38 5.85 8.33
CA GLY A 153 -4.29 4.92 8.97
C GLY A 153 -5.71 5.08 8.45
N ASP A 154 -6.59 4.28 9.02
CA ASP A 154 -7.97 4.16 8.60
C ASP A 154 -8.71 5.49 8.85
N THR A 155 -9.45 5.95 7.85
CA THR A 155 -10.30 7.13 7.97
C THR A 155 -11.65 6.69 8.52
N ASP A 156 -12.12 7.34 9.59
CA ASP A 156 -13.44 7.06 10.14
C ASP A 156 -14.52 7.69 9.25
N PHE A 157 -15.43 6.85 8.78
CA PHE A 157 -16.60 7.24 7.99
C PHE A 157 -17.86 7.11 8.84
N ARG A 158 -18.57 8.23 9.01
CA ARG A 158 -19.75 8.37 9.89
C ARG A 158 -21.00 8.81 9.15
N GLY A 159 -21.02 8.65 7.82
CA GLY A 159 -22.15 9.08 6.97
C GLY A 159 -22.23 10.58 6.73
N GLU A 160 -21.18 11.33 7.03
CA GLU A 160 -21.11 12.75 6.67
C GLU A 160 -21.16 12.91 5.15
N ARG A 161 -22.22 13.56 4.67
CA ARG A 161 -22.47 13.78 3.25
C ARG A 161 -21.46 14.79 2.66
N PRO A 162 -20.66 14.41 1.65
CA PRO A 162 -19.73 15.33 1.00
C PRO A 162 -20.44 16.29 0.03
N GLU A 163 -19.84 17.45 -0.22
CA GLU A 163 -20.23 18.40 -1.27
C GLU A 163 -19.74 17.93 -2.65
N LEU A 164 -18.53 17.35 -2.69
CA LEU A 164 -17.88 16.85 -3.90
C LEU A 164 -17.24 15.48 -3.67
N VAL A 165 -17.41 14.58 -4.64
CA VAL A 165 -16.68 13.32 -4.73
C VAL A 165 -15.67 13.40 -5.87
N ILE A 166 -14.41 13.09 -5.57
CA ILE A 166 -13.32 12.99 -6.55
C ILE A 166 -12.89 11.53 -6.62
N VAL A 167 -13.03 10.90 -7.78
CA VAL A 167 -12.62 9.51 -8.01
C VAL A 167 -11.32 9.51 -8.82
N GLU A 168 -10.36 8.67 -8.46
CA GLU A 168 -9.09 8.55 -9.19
C GLU A 168 -9.29 8.17 -10.66
N ASP A 169 -10.06 7.11 -10.88
CA ASP A 169 -10.22 6.43 -12.17
C ASP A 169 -11.11 7.23 -13.14
N THR A 170 -11.05 6.88 -14.42
CA THR A 170 -11.93 7.35 -15.49
C THR A 170 -12.90 6.28 -15.98
N ASN A 171 -12.69 5.03 -15.59
CA ASN A 171 -13.36 3.87 -16.18
C ASN A 171 -14.36 3.25 -15.20
N SER A 172 -14.38 1.92 -15.09
CA SER A 172 -15.40 1.16 -14.35
C SER A 172 -15.57 1.60 -12.89
N GLY A 173 -14.48 1.99 -12.22
CA GLY A 173 -14.58 2.53 -10.85
C GLY A 173 -15.33 3.86 -10.81
N TYR A 174 -15.04 4.76 -11.74
CA TYR A 174 -15.72 6.06 -11.85
C TYR A 174 -17.19 5.92 -12.26
N GLU A 175 -17.51 5.05 -13.21
CA GLU A 175 -18.89 4.81 -13.64
C GLU A 175 -19.76 4.37 -12.46
N PHE A 176 -19.25 3.47 -11.61
CA PHE A 176 -19.93 3.03 -10.40
C PHE A 176 -20.17 4.18 -9.41
N PHE A 177 -19.10 4.87 -8.97
CA PHE A 177 -19.23 5.92 -7.95
C PHE A 177 -20.02 7.14 -8.46
N SER A 178 -19.90 7.48 -9.74
CA SER A 178 -20.68 8.55 -10.37
C SER A 178 -22.19 8.24 -10.32
N LEU A 179 -22.57 6.98 -10.54
CA LEU A 179 -23.97 6.55 -10.42
C LEU A 179 -24.49 6.63 -8.98
N LEU A 180 -23.71 6.20 -7.98
CA LEU A 180 -24.06 6.35 -6.57
C LEU A 180 -24.26 7.82 -6.19
N CYS A 181 -23.31 8.67 -6.58
CA CYS A 181 -23.39 10.11 -6.32
C CYS A 181 -24.60 10.74 -7.02
N LYS A 182 -24.92 10.34 -8.24
CA LYS A 182 -26.10 10.82 -8.98
C LYS A 182 -27.40 10.47 -8.26
N LYS A 183 -27.54 9.25 -7.73
CA LYS A 183 -28.70 8.87 -6.91
C LYS A 183 -28.84 9.74 -5.66
N SER A 184 -27.72 10.03 -5.02
CA SER A 184 -27.66 10.87 -3.83
C SER A 184 -27.65 12.37 -4.14
N SER A 185 -27.70 12.81 -5.41
CA SER A 185 -27.60 14.22 -5.82
C SER A 185 -26.33 14.92 -5.31
N ILE A 186 -25.19 14.22 -5.39
CA ILE A 186 -23.86 14.71 -5.03
C ILE A 186 -23.04 14.87 -6.32
N LYS A 187 -22.24 15.94 -6.40
CA LYS A 187 -21.36 16.17 -7.54
C LYS A 187 -20.20 15.17 -7.49
N CYS A 188 -19.95 14.49 -8.61
CA CYS A 188 -18.85 13.54 -8.75
C CYS A 188 -17.99 13.91 -9.96
N ILE A 189 -16.67 13.89 -9.81
CA ILE A 189 -15.71 14.13 -10.90
C ILE A 189 -14.62 13.07 -10.89
N SER A 190 -14.05 12.81 -12.06
CA SER A 190 -12.87 11.96 -12.22
C SER A 190 -11.60 12.83 -12.20
N ALA A 191 -10.56 12.36 -11.49
CA ALA A 191 -9.24 12.98 -11.50
C ALA A 191 -8.40 12.58 -12.73
N GLY A 192 -8.71 11.47 -13.40
CA GLY A 192 -7.89 11.03 -14.54
C GLY A 192 -6.55 10.42 -14.12
N GLY A 193 -6.48 9.85 -12.92
CA GLY A 193 -5.31 9.20 -12.34
C GLY A 193 -4.79 9.86 -11.06
N LYS A 194 -4.12 9.08 -10.21
CA LYS A 194 -3.66 9.51 -8.88
C LYS A 194 -2.92 10.84 -8.82
N SER A 195 -2.04 11.11 -9.79
CA SER A 195 -1.20 12.32 -9.76
C SER A 195 -1.98 13.62 -10.00
N ASN A 196 -3.24 13.54 -10.43
CA ASN A 196 -4.11 14.70 -10.61
C ASN A 196 -5.01 14.97 -9.41
N ILE A 197 -5.14 14.02 -8.46
CA ILE A 197 -6.06 14.14 -7.32
C ILE A 197 -5.79 15.43 -6.52
N CYS A 198 -4.52 15.70 -6.18
CA CYS A 198 -4.15 16.88 -5.42
C CYS A 198 -4.52 18.18 -6.15
N ASN A 199 -4.36 18.24 -7.47
CA ASN A 199 -4.76 19.39 -8.28
C ASN A 199 -6.29 19.56 -8.26
N CYS A 200 -7.05 18.49 -8.47
CA CYS A 200 -8.52 18.54 -8.40
C CYS A 200 -9.03 19.01 -7.04
N ILE A 201 -8.40 18.59 -5.94
CA ILE A 201 -8.74 19.06 -4.58
C ILE A 201 -8.48 20.56 -4.43
N MET A 202 -7.34 21.06 -4.94
CA MET A 202 -6.98 22.47 -4.84
C MET A 202 -7.89 23.37 -5.67
N ASP A 203 -8.25 22.93 -6.88
CA ASP A 203 -9.05 23.70 -7.83
C ASP A 203 -10.56 23.66 -7.51
N ALA A 204 -11.02 22.68 -6.73
CA ALA A 204 -12.41 22.58 -6.31
C ALA A 204 -12.82 23.82 -5.48
N PRO A 205 -13.99 24.44 -5.71
CA PRO A 205 -14.53 25.44 -4.80
C PRO A 205 -15.09 24.84 -3.50
N GLU A 206 -15.47 23.56 -3.50
CA GLU A 206 -16.05 22.84 -2.37
C GLU A 206 -15.03 22.61 -1.24
N ASN A 207 -15.52 22.56 0.01
CA ASN A 207 -14.70 22.35 1.21
C ASN A 207 -14.81 20.93 1.75
N ASP A 208 -16.01 20.33 1.68
CA ASP A 208 -16.26 18.96 2.14
C ASP A 208 -16.10 17.98 0.97
N ILE A 209 -14.91 17.39 0.85
CA ILE A 209 -14.52 16.57 -0.31
C ILE A 209 -14.28 15.13 0.12
N LEU A 210 -14.95 14.18 -0.54
CA LEU A 210 -14.61 12.76 -0.47
C LEU A 210 -13.73 12.39 -1.66
N VAL A 211 -12.54 11.85 -1.39
CA VAL A 211 -11.64 11.32 -2.41
C VAL A 211 -11.69 9.81 -2.36
N ILE A 212 -11.86 9.18 -3.52
CA ILE A 212 -11.88 7.73 -3.69
C ILE A 212 -10.75 7.35 -4.65
N ALA A 213 -9.80 6.54 -4.18
CA ALA A 213 -8.61 6.19 -4.96
C ALA A 213 -8.09 4.78 -4.62
N ASP A 214 -7.26 4.21 -5.50
CA ASP A 214 -6.72 2.86 -5.35
C ASP A 214 -5.57 2.86 -4.32
N GLY A 215 -5.88 2.53 -3.08
CA GLY A 215 -4.97 2.48 -1.95
C GLY A 215 -3.78 1.54 -2.14
N ALA A 216 -3.87 0.53 -3.01
CA ALA A 216 -2.74 -0.33 -3.36
C ALA A 216 -1.61 0.41 -4.08
N ALA A 217 -1.88 1.55 -4.71
CA ALA A 217 -0.91 2.33 -5.49
C ALA A 217 -0.91 3.84 -5.19
N PHE A 218 -1.74 4.32 -4.26
CA PHE A 218 -1.85 5.73 -3.89
C PHE A 218 -0.77 6.23 -2.91
N GLY A 219 0.09 5.34 -2.40
CA GLY A 219 1.17 5.66 -1.47
C GLY A 219 2.11 6.81 -1.88
N PRO A 220 2.42 7.01 -3.18
CA PRO A 220 3.19 8.18 -3.59
C PRO A 220 2.50 9.54 -3.41
N GLU A 221 1.18 9.58 -3.43
CA GLU A 221 0.40 10.83 -3.43
C GLU A 221 -0.12 11.19 -2.03
N ILE A 222 -0.16 10.22 -1.12
CA ILE A 222 -0.77 10.37 0.21
C ILE A 222 -0.16 11.49 1.06
N ALA A 223 1.14 11.75 0.96
CA ALA A 223 1.80 12.79 1.74
C ALA A 223 1.32 14.20 1.32
N GLU A 224 1.10 14.40 0.02
CA GLU A 224 0.59 15.64 -0.55
C GLU A 224 -0.91 15.79 -0.25
N ALA A 225 -1.70 14.73 -0.45
CA ALA A 225 -3.11 14.70 -0.08
C ALA A 225 -3.33 14.97 1.42
N ALA A 226 -2.49 14.39 2.29
CA ALA A 226 -2.56 14.61 3.73
C ALA A 226 -2.19 16.05 4.14
N ALA A 227 -1.33 16.74 3.39
CA ALA A 227 -1.05 18.15 3.63
C ALA A 227 -2.27 19.04 3.34
N LEU A 228 -3.11 18.65 2.37
CA LEU A 228 -4.35 19.36 2.01
C LEU A 228 -5.47 19.20 3.04
N LEU A 229 -5.45 18.14 3.87
CA LEU A 229 -6.39 17.94 4.99
C LEU A 229 -6.39 19.12 5.99
N ARG A 230 -5.32 19.93 6.02
CA ARG A 230 -5.24 21.12 6.88
C ARG A 230 -5.97 22.33 6.31
N ARG A 231 -6.37 22.27 5.04
CA ARG A 231 -6.99 23.40 4.31
C ARG A 231 -8.47 23.18 4.03
N LYS A 232 -8.86 21.93 3.76
CA LYS A 232 -10.22 21.52 3.45
C LYS A 232 -10.61 20.30 4.26
N ASN A 233 -11.91 20.08 4.44
CA ASN A 233 -12.43 18.88 5.09
C ASN A 233 -12.44 17.74 4.07
N ILE A 234 -11.29 17.08 3.92
CA ILE A 234 -11.11 15.99 2.97
C ILE A 234 -11.22 14.66 3.70
N LYS A 235 -11.98 13.71 3.13
CA LYS A 235 -11.97 12.31 3.55
C LYS A 235 -11.36 11.46 2.45
N LEU A 236 -10.45 10.56 2.82
CA LEU A 236 -9.76 9.68 1.89
C LEU A 236 -10.29 8.25 2.04
N PHE A 237 -11.09 7.79 1.09
CA PHE A 237 -11.48 6.39 0.98
C PHE A 237 -10.52 5.67 0.02
N LEU A 238 -9.65 4.83 0.60
CA LEU A 238 -8.53 4.20 -0.10
C LEU A 238 -8.63 2.67 -0.03
N PRO A 239 -9.63 2.03 -0.66
CA PRO A 239 -9.69 0.58 -0.78
C PRO A 239 -8.49 0.05 -1.58
N GLU A 240 -8.19 -1.25 -1.51
CA GLU A 240 -7.09 -1.83 -2.33
C GLU A 240 -7.21 -1.46 -3.81
N SER A 241 -8.42 -1.59 -4.36
CA SER A 241 -8.81 -1.17 -5.71
C SER A 241 -10.34 -1.25 -5.83
N PHE A 242 -10.90 -0.70 -6.91
CA PHE A 242 -12.30 -0.98 -7.25
C PHE A 242 -12.56 -2.48 -7.47
N GLU A 243 -11.69 -3.20 -8.19
CA GLU A 243 -11.88 -4.63 -8.46
C GLU A 243 -11.89 -5.47 -7.18
N TRP A 244 -11.10 -5.07 -6.17
CA TRP A 244 -11.14 -5.68 -4.85
C TRP A 244 -12.50 -5.49 -4.16
N LEU A 245 -13.13 -4.31 -4.27
CA LEU A 245 -14.48 -4.09 -3.75
C LEU A 245 -15.49 -5.01 -4.43
N VAL A 246 -15.39 -5.17 -5.75
CA VAL A 246 -16.26 -6.06 -6.51
C VAL A 246 -16.10 -7.51 -6.06
N LEU A 247 -14.87 -7.99 -5.87
CA LEU A 247 -14.62 -9.34 -5.34
C LEU A 247 -15.15 -9.51 -3.90
N LYS A 248 -15.04 -8.46 -3.08
CA LYS A 248 -15.51 -8.44 -1.69
C LYS A 248 -17.04 -8.43 -1.54
N SER A 249 -17.77 -7.96 -2.55
CA SER A 249 -19.25 -7.86 -2.55
C SER A 249 -19.98 -9.19 -2.40
N GLY A 250 -19.29 -10.31 -2.61
CA GLY A 250 -19.90 -11.63 -2.58
C GLY A 250 -20.64 -12.00 -3.88
N LEU A 251 -20.62 -11.15 -4.91
CA LEU A 251 -21.13 -11.47 -6.25
C LEU A 251 -20.48 -12.73 -6.85
N PHE A 252 -19.21 -12.97 -6.52
CA PHE A 252 -18.44 -14.14 -6.92
C PHE A 252 -18.14 -15.01 -5.70
N ASN A 253 -19.15 -15.75 -5.23
CA ASN A 253 -19.05 -16.54 -4.01
C ASN A 253 -18.30 -17.87 -4.25
N SER A 254 -16.98 -17.85 -4.11
CA SER A 254 -16.15 -19.06 -4.10
C SER A 254 -15.31 -19.15 -2.83
N LYS A 255 -14.99 -20.39 -2.40
CA LYS A 255 -14.09 -20.62 -1.26
C LYS A 255 -12.70 -20.01 -1.53
N HIS A 256 -12.25 -20.07 -2.78
CA HIS A 256 -10.98 -19.50 -3.21
C HIS A 256 -10.94 -17.98 -3.02
N ILE A 257 -11.96 -17.25 -3.51
CA ILE A 257 -12.04 -15.79 -3.39
C ILE A 257 -12.07 -15.36 -1.93
N LYS A 258 -12.85 -16.05 -1.08
CA LYS A 258 -12.91 -15.76 0.35
C LYS A 258 -11.56 -15.91 1.06
N ASP A 259 -10.85 -17.01 0.78
CA ASP A 259 -9.53 -17.25 1.35
C ASP A 259 -8.50 -16.24 0.83
N MET A 260 -8.57 -15.91 -0.46
CA MET A 260 -7.70 -14.93 -1.11
C MET A 260 -7.88 -13.52 -0.55
N LEU A 261 -9.12 -13.08 -0.33
CA LEU A 261 -9.40 -11.78 0.28
C LEU A 261 -8.98 -11.71 1.75
N LEU A 262 -9.03 -12.83 2.48
CA LEU A 262 -8.60 -12.90 3.88
C LEU A 262 -7.08 -12.86 4.02
N ASN A 263 -6.34 -13.50 3.10
CA ASN A 263 -4.88 -13.61 3.14
C ASN A 263 -4.21 -13.25 1.80
N PRO A 264 -4.34 -12.03 1.26
CA PRO A 264 -3.92 -11.79 -0.13
C PRO A 264 -2.42 -11.87 -0.33
N ALA A 265 -1.61 -11.54 0.70
CA ALA A 265 -0.16 -11.72 0.66
C ALA A 265 0.22 -13.17 0.38
N GLU A 266 -0.55 -14.12 0.92
CA GLU A 266 -0.36 -15.54 0.67
C GLU A 266 -0.87 -15.97 -0.70
N HIS A 267 -1.45 -15.10 -1.54
CA HIS A 267 -1.93 -15.42 -2.89
C HIS A 267 -1.14 -14.73 -4.01
N ILE A 268 -0.63 -13.53 -3.74
CA ILE A 268 -0.05 -12.63 -4.73
C ILE A 268 1.45 -12.87 -4.90
N GLU A 269 1.85 -13.21 -6.13
CA GLU A 269 3.24 -13.44 -6.49
C GLU A 269 3.87 -12.14 -7.02
N SER A 270 4.85 -11.59 -6.30
CA SER A 270 5.47 -10.29 -6.62
C SER A 270 6.13 -10.22 -7.99
N SER A 271 6.63 -11.35 -8.50
CA SER A 271 7.24 -11.44 -9.84
C SER A 271 6.21 -11.36 -10.97
N LYS A 272 4.93 -11.64 -10.69
CA LYS A 272 3.83 -11.52 -11.65
C LYS A 272 3.08 -10.20 -11.50
N PHE A 273 2.82 -9.80 -10.26
CA PHE A 273 2.00 -8.64 -9.94
C PHE A 273 2.78 -7.64 -9.08
N PHE A 274 3.15 -6.52 -9.71
CA PHE A 274 3.90 -5.46 -9.04
C PHE A 274 3.04 -4.57 -8.12
N SER A 275 1.72 -4.63 -8.27
CA SER A 275 0.73 -4.00 -7.41
C SER A 275 -0.41 -4.99 -7.22
N TRP A 276 -1.04 -4.96 -6.05
CA TRP A 276 -2.20 -5.79 -5.72
C TRP A 276 -3.42 -5.45 -6.58
N GLU A 277 -3.58 -4.20 -7.00
CA GLU A 277 -4.62 -3.77 -7.95
C GLU A 277 -4.62 -4.63 -9.23
N LYS A 278 -3.42 -4.89 -9.79
CA LYS A 278 -3.27 -5.72 -11.00
C LYS A 278 -3.65 -7.17 -10.77
N PHE A 279 -3.40 -7.68 -9.57
CA PHE A 279 -3.81 -9.02 -9.19
C PHE A 279 -5.33 -9.11 -9.09
N PHE A 280 -5.98 -8.22 -8.32
CA PHE A 280 -7.44 -8.23 -8.19
C PHE A 280 -8.15 -7.99 -9.53
N THR A 281 -7.57 -7.16 -10.41
CA THR A 281 -8.05 -7.01 -11.79
C THR A 281 -8.01 -8.34 -12.54
N ALA A 282 -6.89 -9.06 -12.49
CA ALA A 282 -6.75 -10.34 -13.18
C ALA A 282 -7.72 -11.40 -12.63
N GLU A 283 -7.82 -11.50 -11.30
CA GLU A 283 -8.74 -12.43 -10.62
C GLU A 283 -10.21 -12.14 -10.97
N LEU A 284 -10.61 -10.85 -10.97
CA LEU A 284 -11.98 -10.46 -11.32
C LEU A 284 -12.31 -10.77 -12.78
N ILE A 285 -11.38 -10.50 -13.70
CA ILE A 285 -11.55 -10.85 -15.12
C ILE A 285 -11.69 -12.38 -15.28
N GLU A 286 -10.90 -13.16 -14.55
CA GLU A 286 -10.95 -14.62 -14.62
C GLU A 286 -12.26 -15.17 -14.06
N CYS A 287 -12.66 -14.78 -12.85
CA CYS A 287 -13.85 -15.32 -12.21
C CYS A 287 -15.16 -14.85 -12.87
N SER A 288 -15.14 -13.71 -13.56
CA SER A 288 -16.31 -13.16 -14.25
C SER A 288 -16.45 -13.59 -15.71
N ARG A 289 -15.39 -14.17 -16.32
CA ARG A 289 -15.28 -14.41 -17.78
C ARG A 289 -16.51 -15.06 -18.39
N ASP A 290 -17.00 -16.13 -17.78
CA ASP A 290 -18.09 -16.97 -18.28
C ASP A 290 -19.40 -16.72 -17.52
N THR A 291 -19.59 -15.50 -17.01
CA THR A 291 -20.76 -15.08 -16.24
C THR A 291 -21.43 -13.87 -16.88
N ARG A 292 -22.69 -13.61 -16.50
CA ARG A 292 -23.38 -12.35 -16.88
C ARG A 292 -22.66 -11.10 -16.36
N PHE A 293 -21.88 -11.24 -15.29
CA PHE A 293 -21.10 -10.17 -14.67
C PHE A 293 -19.71 -10.01 -15.30
N ARG A 294 -19.50 -10.42 -16.56
CA ARG A 294 -18.20 -10.28 -17.23
C ARG A 294 -17.63 -8.89 -17.02
N TYR A 295 -16.46 -8.82 -16.39
CA TYR A 295 -15.79 -7.56 -16.05
C TYR A 295 -14.89 -7.09 -17.20
N ASP A 296 -14.98 -5.80 -17.48
CA ASP A 296 -14.04 -5.06 -18.33
C ASP A 296 -13.58 -3.83 -17.54
N LYS A 297 -12.27 -3.56 -17.55
CA LYS A 297 -11.70 -2.43 -16.81
C LYS A 297 -11.98 -1.08 -17.47
N SER A 298 -12.27 -1.07 -18.77
CA SER A 298 -12.53 0.15 -19.53
C SER A 298 -13.99 0.60 -19.46
N CYS A 299 -14.92 -0.32 -19.22
CA CYS A 299 -16.35 -0.02 -19.12
C CYS A 299 -17.05 -1.02 -18.20
N LEU A 300 -17.81 -0.52 -17.24
CA LEU A 300 -18.53 -1.34 -16.28
C LEU A 300 -19.74 -1.98 -16.95
N ASN A 301 -19.84 -3.30 -16.82
CA ASN A 301 -21.00 -4.04 -17.28
C ASN A 301 -22.28 -3.60 -16.52
N GLU A 302 -23.35 -3.33 -17.26
CA GLU A 302 -24.64 -2.86 -16.71
C GLU A 302 -25.23 -3.81 -15.64
N GLU A 303 -24.88 -5.10 -15.69
CA GLU A 303 -25.31 -6.07 -14.67
C GLU A 303 -24.85 -5.68 -13.25
N TYR A 304 -23.73 -4.97 -13.10
CA TYR A 304 -23.27 -4.43 -11.81
C TYR A 304 -24.13 -3.27 -11.28
N LEU A 305 -24.92 -2.64 -12.16
CA LEU A 305 -25.80 -1.51 -11.84
C LEU A 305 -27.22 -1.97 -11.48
N ASN A 306 -27.55 -3.25 -11.68
CA ASN A 306 -28.82 -3.83 -11.27
C ASN A 306 -29.00 -3.73 -9.74
N PRO A 307 -30.22 -3.50 -9.21
CA PRO A 307 -30.45 -3.21 -7.79
C PRO A 307 -29.80 -4.20 -6.82
N THR A 308 -29.88 -5.51 -7.13
CA THR A 308 -29.29 -6.56 -6.29
C THR A 308 -27.76 -6.51 -6.27
N ALA A 309 -27.13 -6.29 -7.44
CA ALA A 309 -25.67 -6.25 -7.53
C ALA A 309 -25.10 -4.95 -6.96
N LEU A 310 -25.80 -3.84 -7.20
CA LEU A 310 -25.48 -2.56 -6.63
C LEU A 310 -25.55 -2.59 -5.11
N ALA A 311 -26.62 -3.14 -4.52
CA ALA A 311 -26.75 -3.29 -3.07
C ALA A 311 -25.59 -4.13 -2.48
N ALA A 312 -25.22 -5.23 -3.14
CA ALA A 312 -24.09 -6.06 -2.71
C ALA A 312 -22.75 -5.30 -2.75
N LEU A 313 -22.56 -4.38 -3.69
CA LEU A 313 -21.39 -3.51 -3.76
C LEU A 313 -21.44 -2.40 -2.71
N GLU A 314 -22.60 -1.77 -2.50
CA GLU A 314 -22.83 -0.76 -1.45
C GLU A 314 -22.53 -1.34 -0.06
N ASP A 315 -22.91 -2.59 0.22
CA ASP A 315 -22.62 -3.30 1.47
C ASP A 315 -21.11 -3.47 1.75
N THR A 316 -20.25 -3.32 0.74
CA THR A 316 -18.79 -3.37 0.93
C THR A 316 -18.19 -2.04 1.35
N LEU A 317 -18.92 -0.94 1.12
CA LEU A 317 -18.48 0.40 1.40
C LEU A 317 -18.73 0.74 2.87
N PRO A 318 -17.84 1.51 3.51
CA PRO A 318 -18.19 2.13 4.78
C PRO A 318 -19.27 3.20 4.57
N ASP A 319 -19.79 3.78 5.65
CA ASP A 319 -20.81 4.83 5.57
C ASP A 319 -20.21 6.16 5.06
N LEU A 320 -20.06 6.24 3.74
CA LEU A 320 -19.43 7.34 3.00
C LEU A 320 -20.33 8.58 2.87
N GLY A 321 -21.60 8.51 3.27
CA GLY A 321 -22.57 9.59 3.07
C GLY A 321 -22.99 9.79 1.59
N ILE A 322 -22.70 8.81 0.73
CA ILE A 322 -23.03 8.83 -0.72
C ILE A 322 -24.04 7.75 -1.13
N THR A 323 -24.38 6.84 -0.22
CA THR A 323 -25.42 5.82 -0.40
C THR A 323 -26.77 6.35 0.07
N SER A 324 -27.84 5.97 -0.62
CA SER A 324 -29.21 6.37 -0.24
C SER A 324 -29.76 5.32 0.72
N HIS A 325 -29.93 5.65 1.99
CA HIS A 325 -30.70 4.82 2.94
C HIS A 325 -32.21 5.03 2.76
#